data_AF-A0A6C0JLE3-F1
#
_entry.id   AF-A0A6C0JLE3-F1
#
_cell.length_a   1.000
_cell.length_b   1.000
_cell.length_c   1.000
_cell.angle_alpha   90.00
_cell.angle_beta   90.00
_cell.angle_gamma   90.00
#
_symmetry.space_group_name_H-M   'P 1'
#
loop_
_entity.id
_entity.type
_entity.pdbx_description
1 polymer ?
#
loop_
_entity_poly.entity_id
_entity_poly.type
_entity_poly.pdbx_seq_one_letter_code
_entity_poly.pdbx_strand_id
1 'polypeptide(L)'
;MLQLYLYLKDFEELRLQCDIDMSKIPIERLADECDNIYQHHKICKLFFGYLDVGWMLDPKHEARIRNCIRKFEVHMITFHLDSVPYSWKNEIDTLHVRRLENGGSEIINDGCALQAEPKAKD
;
A
#
# COMPACT_ATOMS: atom_id res chain seq x y z
N MET A 1 -8.63 7.20 -7.57
CA MET A 1 -7.54 6.84 -8.50
C MET A 1 -6.43 6.19 -7.68
N LEU A 2 -6.25 4.87 -7.78
CA LEU A 2 -5.16 4.17 -7.08
C LEU A 2 -3.91 4.12 -7.97
N GLN A 3 -2.74 4.42 -7.40
CA GLN A 3 -1.42 4.31 -8.03
C GLN A 3 -0.62 3.24 -7.28
N LEU A 4 -0.20 2.22 -8.01
CA LEU A 4 0.47 1.05 -7.46
C LEU A 4 1.96 1.08 -7.81
N TYR A 5 2.80 0.96 -6.79
CA TYR A 5 4.25 0.87 -6.95
C TYR A 5 4.74 -0.47 -6.41
N LEU A 6 5.45 -1.20 -7.25
CA LEU A 6 6.30 -2.30 -6.82
C LEU A 6 7.65 -1.72 -6.35
N TYR A 7 8.42 -2.47 -5.56
CA TYR A 7 9.69 -2.11 -4.88
C TYR A 7 10.82 -1.48 -5.71
N LEU A 8 10.60 -0.30 -6.29
CA LEU A 8 11.40 0.14 -7.43
C LEU A 8 11.90 1.57 -7.34
N LYS A 9 11.44 2.34 -6.35
CA LYS A 9 11.83 3.74 -6.11
C LYS A 9 11.75 4.06 -4.62
N ASP A 10 12.51 5.08 -4.22
CA ASP A 10 12.32 5.75 -2.94
C ASP A 10 10.86 6.23 -2.85
N PHE A 11 10.10 5.66 -1.91
CA PHE A 11 8.69 5.98 -1.74
C PHE A 11 8.48 7.24 -0.90
N GLU A 12 9.54 7.80 -0.30
CA GLU A 12 9.43 8.99 0.53
C GLU A 12 8.94 10.19 -0.28
N GLU A 13 9.32 10.33 -1.55
CA GLU A 13 8.77 11.37 -2.42
C GLU A 13 7.25 11.23 -2.62
N LEU A 14 6.74 10.00 -2.75
CA LEU A 14 5.30 9.73 -2.89
C LEU A 14 4.56 10.02 -1.59
N ARG A 15 5.14 9.58 -0.47
CA ARG A 15 4.63 9.85 0.87
C ARG A 15 4.51 11.34 1.15
N LEU A 16 5.53 12.13 0.78
CA LEU A 16 5.57 13.58 0.96
C LEU A 16 4.55 14.33 0.07
N GLN A 17 4.10 13.72 -1.02
CA GLN A 17 3.06 14.28 -1.91
C GLN A 17 1.64 14.00 -1.43
N CYS A 18 1.47 13.15 -0.40
CA CYS A 18 0.16 12.79 0.13
C CYS A 18 -0.26 13.69 1.29
N ASP A 19 -1.57 13.97 1.39
CA ASP A 19 -2.13 14.76 2.48
C ASP A 19 -2.17 13.98 3.79
N ILE A 20 -2.41 12.66 3.71
CA ILE A 20 -2.55 11.78 4.87
C ILE A 20 -1.73 10.51 4.66
N ASP A 21 -0.89 10.21 5.65
CA ASP A 21 -0.07 9.02 5.73
C ASP A 21 -0.79 7.92 6.52
N MET A 22 -1.47 7.04 5.79
CA MET A 22 -2.25 5.92 6.33
C MET A 22 -1.37 4.75 6.77
N SER A 23 -0.10 4.70 6.36
CA SER A 23 0.85 3.63 6.77
C SER A 23 1.14 3.64 8.28
N LYS A 24 0.84 4.74 8.95
CA LYS A 24 0.96 4.90 10.41
C LYS A 24 -0.22 4.33 11.19
N ILE A 25 -1.30 3.96 10.49
CA ILE A 25 -2.53 3.47 11.10
C ILE A 25 -2.44 1.94 11.22
N PRO A 26 -2.70 1.36 12.41
CA PRO A 26 -2.80 -0.09 12.56
C PRO A 26 -3.82 -0.70 11.59
N ILE A 27 -3.49 -1.84 10.99
CA ILE A 27 -4.29 -2.47 9.92
C ILE A 27 -5.74 -2.74 10.33
N GLU A 28 -5.97 -3.01 11.60
CA GLU A 28 -7.28 -3.30 12.20
C GLU A 28 -8.19 -2.07 12.21
N ARG A 29 -7.60 -0.87 12.21
CA ARG A 29 -8.31 0.43 12.21
C ARG A 29 -8.30 1.10 10.85
N LEU A 30 -7.53 0.58 9.89
CA LEU A 30 -7.35 1.20 8.58
C LEU A 30 -8.69 1.43 7.86
N ALA A 31 -9.61 0.46 7.93
CA ALA A 31 -10.92 0.58 7.32
C ALA A 31 -11.81 1.64 7.98
N ASP A 32 -11.77 1.73 9.31
CA ASP A 32 -12.52 2.76 10.06
C ASP A 32 -12.01 4.17 9.70
N GLU A 33 -10.69 4.32 9.59
CA GLU A 33 -10.10 5.61 9.28
C GLU A 33 -10.30 6.01 7.82
N CYS A 34 -10.32 5.03 6.90
CA CYS A 34 -10.80 5.27 5.55
C CYS A 34 -12.25 5.78 5.54
N ASP A 35 -13.15 5.18 6.32
CA ASP A 35 -14.55 5.63 6.36
C ASP A 35 -14.66 7.05 6.93
N ASN A 36 -13.90 7.39 7.97
CA ASN A 36 -13.85 8.74 8.53
C ASN A 36 -13.37 9.76 7.48
N ILE A 37 -12.26 9.47 6.79
CA ILE A 37 -11.73 10.35 5.74
C ILE A 37 -12.74 10.48 4.59
N TYR A 38 -13.36 9.38 4.18
CA TYR A 38 -14.38 9.36 3.14
C TYR A 38 -15.54 10.29 3.46
N GLN A 39 -16.00 10.34 4.71
CA GLN A 39 -17.12 11.17 5.14
C GLN A 39 -16.74 12.66 5.25
N HIS A 40 -15.54 12.97 5.73
CA HIS A 40 -15.19 14.35 6.10
C HIS A 40 -14.39 15.11 5.03
N HIS A 41 -13.68 14.41 4.13
CA HIS A 41 -12.84 15.03 3.12
C HIS A 41 -13.53 15.04 1.75
N LYS A 42 -13.40 16.18 1.04
CA LYS A 42 -13.90 16.31 -0.34
C LYS A 42 -12.89 15.84 -1.36
N ILE A 43 -11.62 16.20 -1.16
CA ILE A 43 -10.47 15.85 -1.99
C ILE A 43 -9.32 15.59 -1.03
N CYS A 44 -8.62 14.48 -1.20
CA CYS A 44 -7.33 14.23 -0.55
C CYS A 44 -6.51 13.19 -1.33
N LYS A 45 -5.22 13.13 -1.03
CA LYS A 45 -4.27 12.12 -1.46
C LYS A 45 -3.82 11.28 -0.26
N LEU A 46 -3.96 9.97 -0.38
CA LEU A 46 -3.67 9.03 0.70
C LEU A 46 -2.44 8.18 0.38
N PHE A 47 -1.53 8.05 1.34
CA PHE A 47 -0.41 7.11 1.25
C PHE A 47 -0.68 5.90 2.15
N PHE A 48 -0.93 4.73 1.56
CA PHE A 48 -1.20 3.50 2.30
C PHE A 48 0.06 2.76 2.72
N GLY A 49 1.21 3.11 2.15
CA GLY A 49 2.44 2.35 2.36
C GLY A 49 2.29 0.92 1.85
N TYR A 50 2.99 -0.01 2.50
CA TYR A 50 2.97 -1.43 2.13
C TYR A 50 1.65 -2.10 2.51
N LEU A 51 0.98 -2.69 1.52
CA LEU A 51 -0.29 -3.38 1.70
C LEU A 51 -0.49 -4.50 0.65
N ASP A 52 -0.31 -5.75 1.09
CA ASP A 52 -0.69 -6.94 0.33
C ASP A 52 -2.12 -7.35 0.70
N VAL A 53 -3.09 -6.71 0.04
CA VAL A 53 -4.53 -6.72 0.38
C VAL A 53 -5.09 -8.10 0.65
N GLY A 54 -4.85 -9.07 -0.25
CA GLY A 54 -5.38 -10.43 -0.16
C GLY A 54 -4.87 -11.25 1.03
N TRP A 55 -3.86 -10.74 1.76
CA TRP A 55 -3.33 -11.38 2.96
C TRP A 55 -3.45 -10.52 4.22
N MET A 56 -3.43 -9.20 4.07
CA MET A 56 -3.43 -8.25 5.19
C MET A 56 -4.82 -7.74 5.55
N LEU A 57 -5.80 -7.86 4.66
CA LEU A 57 -7.15 -7.34 4.88
C LEU A 57 -8.21 -8.44 4.84
N ASP A 58 -9.14 -8.35 5.79
CA ASP A 58 -10.37 -9.11 5.72
C ASP A 58 -11.24 -8.63 4.54
N PRO A 59 -12.05 -9.50 3.90
CA PRO A 59 -12.93 -9.12 2.80
C PRO A 59 -13.88 -7.96 3.12
N LYS A 60 -14.28 -7.82 4.40
CA LYS A 60 -15.10 -6.70 4.87
C LYS A 60 -14.33 -5.37 4.84
N HIS A 61 -13.06 -5.38 5.26
CA HIS A 61 -12.21 -4.19 5.24
C HIS A 61 -11.84 -3.80 3.82
N GLU A 62 -11.55 -4.79 2.97
CA GLU A 62 -11.31 -4.58 1.54
C GLU A 62 -12.47 -3.81 0.88
N ALA A 63 -13.71 -4.25 1.11
CA ALA A 63 -14.89 -3.62 0.53
C ALA A 63 -15.09 -2.16 1.00
N ARG A 64 -14.79 -1.86 2.27
CA ARG A 64 -14.90 -0.51 2.85
C ARG A 64 -13.84 0.43 2.29
N ILE A 65 -12.58 -0.02 2.31
CA ILE A 65 -11.42 0.74 1.83
C ILE A 65 -11.55 1.09 0.34
N ARG A 66 -12.17 0.21 -0.45
CA ARG A 66 -12.48 0.49 -1.86
C ARG A 66 -13.25 1.80 -2.07
N ASN A 67 -14.11 2.20 -1.15
CA ASN A 67 -14.85 3.46 -1.27
C ASN A 67 -13.91 4.66 -1.28
N CYS A 68 -12.84 4.64 -0.47
CA CYS A 68 -11.79 5.66 -0.50
C CYS A 68 -11.02 5.65 -1.81
N ILE A 69 -10.62 4.48 -2.30
CA ILE A 69 -9.87 4.32 -3.56
C ILE A 69 -10.61 4.93 -4.76
N ARG A 70 -11.94 4.76 -4.78
CA ARG A 70 -12.79 5.34 -5.84
C ARG A 70 -12.91 6.85 -5.76
N LYS A 71 -12.82 7.43 -4.57
CA LYS A 71 -13.04 8.87 -4.32
C LYS A 71 -11.75 9.69 -4.35
N PHE A 72 -10.65 9.13 -3.84
CA PHE A 72 -9.40 9.83 -3.59
C PHE A 72 -8.27 9.29 -4.45
N GLU A 73 -7.19 10.07 -4.55
CA GLU A 73 -5.92 9.56 -5.06
C GLU A 73 -5.28 8.74 -3.94
N VAL A 74 -4.90 7.50 -4.23
CA VAL A 74 -4.31 6.59 -3.24
C VAL A 74 -3.01 6.05 -3.80
N HIS A 75 -1.94 6.11 -3.03
CA HIS A 75 -0.66 5.48 -3.36
C HIS A 75 -0.43 4.32 -2.42
N MET A 76 -0.15 3.14 -2.98
CA MET A 76 0.18 1.96 -2.19
C MET A 76 1.36 1.19 -2.78
N ILE A 77 2.06 0.50 -1.89
CA ILE A 77 3.21 -0.35 -2.18
C ILE A 77 2.78 -1.80 -1.96
N THR A 78 3.16 -2.70 -2.85
CA THR A 78 2.87 -4.13 -2.70
C THR A 78 4.05 -4.94 -3.23
N PHE A 79 4.26 -6.13 -2.68
CA PHE A 79 5.18 -7.11 -3.26
C PHE A 79 4.47 -8.04 -4.23
N HIS A 80 3.17 -8.26 -3.99
CA HIS A 80 2.40 -9.30 -4.66
C HIS A 80 1.21 -8.68 -5.35
N LEU A 81 1.39 -8.34 -6.62
CA LEU A 81 0.31 -7.78 -7.45
C LEU A 81 -0.92 -8.71 -7.47
N ASP A 82 -0.72 -10.02 -7.36
CA ASP A 82 -1.81 -11.01 -7.30
C ASP A 82 -2.63 -10.91 -6.01
N SER A 83 -2.07 -10.38 -4.93
CA SER A 83 -2.80 -10.10 -3.68
C SER A 83 -3.81 -8.96 -3.86
N VAL A 84 -3.61 -8.08 -4.84
CA VAL A 84 -4.51 -6.95 -5.07
C VAL A 84 -5.77 -7.43 -5.79
N PRO A 85 -6.97 -7.24 -5.20
CA PRO A 85 -8.23 -7.65 -5.79
C PRO A 85 -8.46 -7.05 -7.16
N TYR A 86 -9.08 -7.83 -8.06
CA TYR A 86 -9.44 -7.33 -9.40
C TYR A 86 -10.36 -6.10 -9.33
N SER A 87 -11.22 -6.05 -8.31
CA SER A 87 -12.11 -4.93 -8.01
C SER A 87 -11.35 -3.60 -7.82
N TRP A 88 -10.17 -3.64 -7.19
CA TRP A 88 -9.31 -2.47 -7.01
C TRP A 88 -8.51 -2.19 -8.29
N LYS A 89 -8.03 -3.23 -8.97
CA LYS A 89 -7.25 -3.11 -10.22
C LYS A 89 -7.98 -2.37 -11.34
N ASN A 90 -9.29 -2.57 -11.48
CA ASN A 90 -10.08 -1.89 -12.52
C ASN A 90 -10.36 -0.41 -12.21
N GLU A 91 -9.99 0.05 -11.01
CA GLU A 91 -10.18 1.42 -10.54
C GLU A 91 -8.82 2.14 -10.39
N ILE A 92 -7.77 1.54 -10.96
CA ILE A 92 -6.40 2.06 -11.09
C ILE A 92 -6.26 2.77 -12.43
N ASP A 93 -5.98 4.08 -12.42
CA ASP A 93 -5.64 4.81 -13.65
C ASP A 93 -4.14 4.68 -14.02
N THR A 94 -3.29 4.19 -13.12
CA THR A 94 -1.84 4.05 -13.38
C THR A 94 -1.23 2.79 -12.76
N LEU A 95 -0.79 1.88 -13.63
CA LEU A 95 -0.14 0.62 -13.28
C LEU A 95 1.36 0.70 -13.60
N HIS A 96 2.23 0.66 -12.58
CA HIS A 96 3.67 0.57 -12.78
C HIS A 96 4.18 -0.83 -12.44
N VAL A 97 4.62 -1.56 -13.47
CA VAL A 97 5.26 -2.87 -13.36
C VAL A 97 6.75 -2.72 -13.62
N ARG A 98 7.62 -3.21 -12.72
CA ARG A 98 9.01 -3.54 -13.07
C ARG A 98 9.24 -4.99 -12.78
N ARG A 99 9.84 -5.63 -13.77
CA ARG A 99 10.35 -6.99 -13.71
C ARG A 99 11.66 -6.93 -12.93
N LEU A 100 11.76 -7.66 -11.82
CA LEU A 100 13.08 -7.99 -11.26
C LEU A 100 13.74 -8.91 -12.28
N GLU A 101 14.78 -8.44 -12.97
CA GLU A 101 15.46 -9.27 -13.96
C GLU A 101 16.22 -10.43 -13.29
N ASN A 102 16.62 -10.28 -12.03
CA ASN A 102 17.45 -11.25 -11.31
C ASN A 102 16.92 -11.41 -9.88
N GLY A 103 16.51 -12.62 -9.48
CA GLY A 103 16.00 -12.95 -8.14
C GLY A 103 17.04 -12.89 -7.02
N GLY A 104 17.80 -11.80 -6.95
CA GLY A 104 18.79 -11.55 -5.89
C GLY A 104 18.11 -11.16 -4.58
N SER A 105 18.50 -11.83 -3.51
CA SER A 105 18.12 -11.52 -2.13
C SER A 105 18.90 -10.32 -1.62
N GLU A 106 18.58 -9.13 -2.10
CA GLU A 106 19.09 -7.89 -1.50
C GLU A 106 18.20 -7.50 -0.32
N ILE A 107 18.81 -7.24 0.84
CA ILE A 107 18.12 -6.72 2.03
C ILE A 107 17.83 -5.24 1.76
N ILE A 108 16.55 -4.94 1.57
CA ILE A 108 16.06 -3.57 1.35
C ILE A 108 15.68 -2.98 2.71
N ASN A 109 16.30 -1.86 3.08
CA ASN A 109 16.01 -1.16 4.33
C ASN A 109 14.80 -0.22 4.10
N ASP A 110 13.60 -0.78 4.24
CA ASP A 110 12.32 -0.23 3.79
C ASP A 110 11.36 0.13 4.93
N GLY A 111 11.84 0.15 6.17
CA GLY A 111 11.01 0.43 7.34
C GLY A 111 10.24 -0.78 7.89
N CYS A 112 10.51 -2.00 7.42
CA CYS A 112 10.05 -3.23 8.08
C CYS A 112 10.64 -3.37 9.50
N ALA A 113 9.93 -4.09 10.38
CA ALA A 113 10.43 -4.40 11.72
C ALA A 113 11.72 -5.25 11.65
N LEU A 114 12.74 -4.83 12.42
CA LEU A 114 14.07 -5.48 12.57
C LEU A 114 13.99 -6.87 13.26
N GLN A 115 13.22 -7.81 12.73
CA GLN A 115 13.19 -9.19 13.22
C GLN A 115 13.51 -10.16 12.09
N ALA A 116 14.68 -9.98 11.48
CA ALA A 116 15.31 -10.99 10.65
C ALA A 116 16.82 -10.73 10.55
N GLU A 117 17.53 -10.66 11.68
CA GLU A 117 18.98 -10.91 11.62
C GLU A 117 19.19 -12.42 11.52
N PRO A 118 19.75 -12.96 10.42
CA PRO A 118 20.21 -14.33 10.41
C PRO A 118 21.37 -14.43 11.40
N LYS A 119 21.28 -15.36 12.38
CA LYS A 119 22.39 -15.68 13.26
C LYS A 119 23.63 -15.99 12.41
N ALA A 120 24.70 -15.23 12.64
CA ALA A 120 26.01 -15.52 12.11
C ALA A 120 26.36 -16.98 12.43
N LYS A 121 26.72 -17.76 11.41
CA LYS A 121 27.31 -19.09 11.59
C LYS A 121 28.81 -18.91 11.81
N ASP A 122 29.30 -19.50 12.89
CA ASP A 122 30.73 -19.75 13.15
C ASP A 122 31.40 -20.52 12.01
#